data_AF-A0A316QTE8-F1
#
_entry.id   AF-A0A316QTE8-F1
#
_cell.length_a   1.000
_cell.length_b   1.000
_cell.length_c   1.000
_cell.angle_alpha   90.00
_cell.angle_beta   90.00
_cell.angle_gamma   90.00
#
_symmetry.space_group_name_H-M   'P 1'
#
loop_
_entity.id
_entity.type
_entity.pdbx_description
1 polymer ?
#
loop_
_entity_poly.entity_id
_entity_poly.type
_entity_poly.pdbx_seq_one_letter_code
_entity_poly.pdbx_strand_id
1 'polypeptide(L)'
;MAYLALYRMFRPATLDDVVRQEHIVTILKNQIETGRIGHAYLFCGPRGTGKTSVAKIFAAAINCESPVNGSPCGKCAACRALADPSNLDISEIDAASNNGVDEMRDLREKVQYPPVAGKYKVYIVDEVHMLSTGAFNALLKTLEEPPAHAVFILATTEAQKIPATILSRCMRFDFKLIPQADLELRLKAILDKIGKPYDDEAVAAIARAGAGSVRDMLSVADTCVSYSAGRLTYEAVTAVLGSADFSQMRALCAAMLNGESGEALERTEEILAEGKSVGVLLKDVMNFLNACAVAKTCRDAEKILALPADTFSQLAETAKAADGHRLLRVTEIFADTENALRYSVSPRIVFETAVMKASLPQADYNIDSLIARVNELERKLDEGAFSAPKASAAGGAAEKDDAGEKIAEERGRGETTKAEKPAAHPSESTKREAEAYDDYEPPAFDEVPPPDEETTGGNVCFDSAFELKDTSERKAPTVRSPRRTAETPREDPAAPARAATPAKAPVSAPEKPTVRASAVPGDAKATFGSFLRALRKVGRNGVLFTICMDLDSAYEGSAFVLYTESETIYRSLTKEDHYSLIKQALEAIGIADFEVRLRGKKGDEFNRSLSELKEKFPDVKIDIK
;
A
#
# COMPACT_ATOMS: atom_id res chain seq x y z
N MET A 1 -14.86 37.98 6.03
CA MET A 1 -15.29 36.57 5.95
C MET A 1 -14.11 35.70 6.38
N ALA A 2 -14.33 34.45 6.80
CA ALA A 2 -13.22 33.52 7.02
C ALA A 2 -12.53 33.19 5.69
N TYR A 3 -11.21 33.01 5.69
CA TYR A 3 -10.48 32.57 4.50
C TYR A 3 -10.92 31.15 4.12
N LEU A 4 -11.25 30.95 2.84
CA LEU A 4 -11.70 29.66 2.32
C LEU A 4 -10.74 29.19 1.23
N ALA A 5 -9.92 28.19 1.57
CA ALA A 5 -8.91 27.63 0.68
C ALA A 5 -9.45 27.25 -0.71
N LEU A 6 -8.64 27.45 -1.75
CA LEU A 6 -9.02 27.30 -3.17
C LEU A 6 -9.69 25.94 -3.47
N TYR A 7 -9.19 24.84 -2.88
CA TYR A 7 -9.77 23.50 -3.09
C TYR A 7 -11.20 23.33 -2.53
N ARG A 8 -11.64 24.22 -1.62
CA ARG A 8 -13.02 24.31 -1.14
C ARG A 8 -13.85 25.28 -1.99
N MET A 9 -13.28 26.46 -2.30
CA MET A 9 -13.98 27.51 -3.04
C MET A 9 -14.28 27.13 -4.49
N PHE A 10 -13.38 26.40 -5.16
CA PHE A 10 -13.52 25.93 -6.54
C PHE A 10 -13.90 24.44 -6.65
N ARG A 11 -14.51 23.88 -5.60
CA ARG A 11 -15.07 22.53 -5.63
C ARG A 11 -16.21 22.48 -6.68
N PRO A 12 -16.20 21.53 -7.63
CA PRO A 12 -17.28 21.38 -8.63
C PRO A 12 -18.67 21.33 -8.00
N ALA A 13 -19.61 22.10 -8.55
CA ALA A 13 -21.01 22.16 -8.12
C ALA A 13 -21.96 21.49 -9.15
N THR A 14 -21.55 21.44 -10.41
CA THR A 14 -22.23 20.71 -11.49
C THR A 14 -21.38 19.54 -11.98
N LEU A 15 -21.99 18.58 -12.69
CA LEU A 15 -21.24 17.52 -13.38
C LEU A 15 -20.43 18.06 -14.57
N ASP A 16 -20.79 19.22 -15.11
CA ASP A 16 -20.08 19.92 -16.18
C ASP A 16 -18.77 20.59 -15.69
N ASP A 17 -18.68 20.91 -14.39
CA ASP A 17 -17.46 21.45 -13.75
C ASP A 17 -16.37 20.37 -13.50
N VAL A 18 -16.62 19.09 -13.81
CA VAL A 18 -15.75 17.95 -13.48
C VAL A 18 -14.76 17.69 -14.61
N VAL A 19 -13.46 17.69 -14.29
CA VAL A 19 -12.38 17.55 -15.29
C VAL A 19 -12.03 16.08 -15.53
N ARG A 20 -11.99 15.65 -16.81
CA ARG A 20 -11.41 14.37 -17.28
C ARG A 20 -12.03 13.08 -16.70
N GLN A 21 -13.32 13.10 -16.39
CA GLN A 21 -14.09 11.92 -15.99
C GLN A 21 -15.35 11.76 -16.87
N GLU A 22 -15.23 12.07 -18.16
CA GLU A 22 -16.35 12.20 -19.11
C GLU A 22 -17.18 10.91 -19.21
N HIS A 23 -16.54 9.74 -19.11
CA HIS A 23 -17.22 8.43 -19.09
C HIS A 23 -18.12 8.27 -17.86
N ILE A 24 -17.63 8.63 -16.68
CA ILE A 24 -18.38 8.58 -15.41
C ILE A 24 -19.53 9.58 -15.47
N VAL A 25 -19.23 10.83 -15.82
CA VAL A 25 -20.20 11.93 -15.91
C VAL A 25 -21.34 11.58 -16.86
N THR A 26 -21.04 11.07 -18.06
CA THR A 26 -22.07 10.72 -19.06
C THR A 26 -23.00 9.61 -18.56
N ILE A 27 -22.46 8.57 -17.91
CA ILE A 27 -23.28 7.47 -17.36
C ILE A 27 -24.18 8.00 -16.23
N LEU A 28 -23.67 8.81 -15.32
CA LEU A 28 -24.45 9.37 -14.21
C LEU A 28 -25.55 10.33 -14.70
N LYS A 29 -25.26 11.18 -15.70
CA LYS A 29 -26.27 12.02 -16.37
C LYS A 29 -27.40 11.17 -16.96
N ASN A 30 -27.05 10.15 -17.76
CA ASN A 30 -28.02 9.26 -18.39
C ASN A 30 -28.90 8.52 -17.36
N GLN A 31 -28.34 8.13 -16.20
CA GLN A 31 -29.11 7.51 -15.12
C GLN A 31 -30.11 8.47 -14.47
N ILE A 32 -29.72 9.73 -14.23
CA ILE A 32 -30.60 10.78 -13.71
C ILE A 32 -31.73 11.09 -14.69
N GLU A 33 -31.41 11.26 -15.97
CA GLU A 33 -32.38 11.60 -17.02
C GLU A 33 -33.35 10.45 -17.33
N THR A 34 -32.92 9.19 -17.20
CA THR A 34 -33.80 8.00 -17.35
C THR A 34 -34.47 7.53 -16.06
N GLY A 35 -34.14 8.14 -14.91
CA GLY A 35 -34.62 7.71 -13.59
C GLY A 35 -34.09 6.35 -13.12
N ARG A 36 -33.07 5.79 -13.80
CA ARG A 36 -32.53 4.45 -13.54
C ARG A 36 -31.37 4.49 -12.56
N ILE A 37 -31.70 4.85 -11.32
CA ILE A 37 -30.73 4.96 -10.21
C ILE A 37 -30.46 3.57 -9.60
N GLY A 38 -29.19 3.24 -9.39
CA GLY A 38 -28.77 2.02 -8.70
C GLY A 38 -28.84 2.17 -7.17
N HIS A 39 -28.95 1.05 -6.45
CA HIS A 39 -28.94 1.06 -4.98
C HIS A 39 -27.53 1.25 -4.38
N ALA A 40 -26.47 0.88 -5.11
CA ALA A 40 -25.10 1.00 -4.66
C ALA A 40 -24.12 1.37 -5.78
N TYR A 41 -23.30 2.38 -5.52
CA TYR A 41 -22.24 2.90 -6.36
C TYR A 41 -20.89 2.73 -5.65
N LEU A 42 -19.85 2.35 -6.38
CA LEU A 42 -18.48 2.29 -5.87
C LEU A 42 -17.55 3.16 -6.74
N PHE A 43 -17.10 4.27 -6.19
CA PHE A 43 -16.17 5.20 -6.82
C PHE A 43 -14.74 4.84 -6.39
N CYS A 44 -13.99 4.24 -7.30
CA CYS A 44 -12.60 3.82 -7.12
C CYS A 44 -11.64 4.85 -7.75
N GLY A 45 -10.38 4.87 -7.30
CA GLY A 45 -9.29 5.59 -7.95
C GLY A 45 -8.57 6.58 -7.03
N PRO A 46 -7.49 7.23 -7.50
CA PRO A 46 -6.59 8.01 -6.64
C PRO A 46 -7.25 9.17 -5.87
N ARG A 47 -6.48 9.75 -4.94
CA ARG A 47 -6.93 10.89 -4.12
C ARG A 47 -7.12 12.13 -4.99
N GLY A 48 -8.11 12.96 -4.66
CA GLY A 48 -8.33 14.28 -5.30
C GLY A 48 -8.75 14.28 -6.78
N THR A 49 -9.00 13.12 -7.39
CA THR A 49 -9.56 12.93 -8.75
C THR A 49 -11.04 13.33 -8.88
N GLY A 50 -11.71 13.63 -7.77
CA GLY A 50 -13.08 14.18 -7.74
C GLY A 50 -14.14 13.31 -7.08
N LYS A 51 -13.84 12.04 -6.72
CA LYS A 51 -14.78 11.04 -6.16
C LYS A 51 -15.89 11.61 -5.26
N THR A 52 -15.55 12.15 -4.10
CA THR A 52 -16.50 12.67 -3.10
C THR A 52 -17.24 13.93 -3.56
N SER A 53 -16.70 14.69 -4.52
CA SER A 53 -17.40 15.83 -5.13
C SER A 53 -18.47 15.34 -6.10
N VAL A 54 -18.14 14.38 -6.98
CA VAL A 54 -19.11 13.75 -7.88
C VAL A 54 -20.20 13.03 -7.09
N ALA A 55 -19.86 12.36 -6.00
CA ALA A 55 -20.83 11.74 -5.09
C ALA A 55 -21.87 12.74 -4.56
N LYS A 56 -21.42 13.93 -4.13
CA LYS A 56 -22.30 15.00 -3.63
C LYS A 56 -23.15 15.64 -4.72
N ILE A 57 -22.59 15.88 -5.91
CA ILE A 57 -23.35 16.40 -7.05
C ILE A 57 -24.43 15.39 -7.45
N PHE A 58 -24.09 14.09 -7.54
CA PHE A 58 -25.02 13.02 -7.88
C PHE A 58 -26.14 12.87 -6.84
N ALA A 59 -25.80 12.86 -5.55
CA ALA A 59 -26.77 12.81 -4.45
C ALA A 59 -27.77 13.97 -4.47
N ALA A 60 -27.31 15.19 -4.77
CA ALA A 60 -28.17 16.35 -4.95
C ALA A 60 -28.99 16.29 -6.25
N ALA A 61 -28.47 15.68 -7.32
CA ALA A 61 -29.12 15.59 -8.62
C ALA A 61 -30.25 14.55 -8.66
N ILE A 62 -30.07 13.35 -8.08
CA ILE A 62 -31.14 12.33 -8.04
C ILE A 62 -32.36 12.77 -7.22
N ASN A 63 -32.13 13.65 -6.24
CA ASN A 63 -33.18 14.27 -5.44
C ASN A 63 -33.74 15.58 -6.04
N CYS A 64 -33.20 16.05 -7.17
CA CYS A 64 -33.69 17.26 -7.81
C CYS A 64 -35.10 17.03 -8.41
N GLU A 65 -35.98 18.02 -8.22
CA GLU A 65 -37.30 18.09 -8.88
C GLU A 65 -37.19 18.30 -10.40
N SER A 66 -36.11 18.95 -10.86
CA SER A 66 -35.87 19.26 -12.28
C SER A 66 -34.36 19.40 -12.53
N PRO A 67 -33.62 18.28 -12.69
CA PRO A 67 -32.19 18.32 -13.00
C PRO A 67 -31.94 18.95 -14.37
N VAL A 68 -30.77 19.58 -14.53
CA VAL A 68 -30.34 20.26 -15.77
C VAL A 68 -29.03 19.62 -16.22
N ASN A 69 -29.02 18.96 -17.38
CA ASN A 69 -27.88 18.16 -17.87
C ASN A 69 -27.34 17.17 -16.80
N GLY A 70 -28.25 16.47 -16.10
CA GLY A 70 -27.94 15.62 -14.95
C GLY A 70 -27.29 16.32 -13.74
N SER A 71 -27.27 17.65 -13.66
CA SER A 71 -26.80 18.43 -12.51
C SER A 71 -27.98 18.96 -11.67
N PRO A 72 -27.80 19.21 -10.35
CA PRO A 72 -28.86 19.79 -9.52
C PRO A 72 -29.15 21.25 -9.92
N CYS A 73 -30.42 21.68 -9.91
CA CYS A 73 -30.78 23.03 -10.39
C CYS A 73 -30.49 24.14 -9.37
N GLY A 74 -30.18 23.81 -8.12
CA GLY A 74 -29.87 24.74 -7.04
C GLY A 74 -31.03 25.60 -6.53
N LYS A 75 -32.23 25.50 -7.12
CA LYS A 75 -33.33 26.46 -6.91
C LYS A 75 -34.63 25.85 -6.38
N CYS A 76 -34.90 24.58 -6.69
CA CYS A 76 -36.11 23.89 -6.24
C CYS A 76 -36.13 23.68 -4.71
N ALA A 77 -37.25 23.19 -4.16
CA ALA A 77 -37.38 23.00 -2.71
C ALA A 77 -36.40 21.94 -2.20
N ALA A 78 -36.29 20.81 -2.90
CA ALA A 78 -35.34 19.76 -2.59
C ALA A 78 -33.88 20.28 -2.63
N CYS A 79 -33.44 20.93 -3.71
CA CYS A 79 -32.07 21.47 -3.77
C CYS A 79 -31.75 22.48 -2.67
N ARG A 80 -32.72 23.28 -2.21
CA ARG A 80 -32.51 24.20 -1.08
C ARG A 80 -32.43 23.47 0.26
N ALA A 81 -33.26 22.45 0.47
CA ALA A 81 -33.21 21.61 1.67
C ALA A 81 -31.94 20.73 1.76
N LEU A 82 -31.37 20.34 0.61
CA LEU A 82 -30.14 19.54 0.51
C LEU A 82 -28.85 20.38 0.55
N ALA A 83 -28.96 21.71 0.41
CA ALA A 83 -27.84 22.63 0.58
C ALA A 83 -27.59 23.00 2.06
N ASP A 84 -28.53 22.67 2.96
CA ASP A 84 -28.40 22.85 4.40
C ASP A 84 -27.51 21.75 5.01
N PRO A 85 -26.42 22.09 5.74
CA PRO A 85 -25.57 21.09 6.41
C PRO A 85 -26.27 20.22 7.47
N SER A 86 -27.48 20.60 7.91
CA SER A 86 -28.30 19.81 8.85
C SER A 86 -29.23 18.79 8.18
N ASN A 87 -29.17 18.66 6.84
CA ASN A 87 -29.98 17.74 6.07
C ASN A 87 -29.76 16.26 6.48
N LEU A 88 -30.86 15.49 6.60
CA LEU A 88 -30.85 14.08 7.01
C LEU A 88 -30.96 13.08 5.84
N ASP A 89 -31.10 13.58 4.61
CA ASP A 89 -31.26 12.78 3.39
C ASP A 89 -29.95 12.55 2.66
N ILE A 90 -28.90 13.35 2.90
CA ILE A 90 -27.53 13.09 2.42
C ILE A 90 -26.62 12.97 3.64
N SER A 91 -26.27 11.74 4.01
CA SER A 91 -25.33 11.45 5.09
C SER A 91 -23.93 11.17 4.51
N GLU A 92 -22.97 12.04 4.83
CA GLU A 92 -21.54 11.81 4.56
C GLU A 92 -20.89 11.18 5.79
N ILE A 93 -20.22 10.05 5.60
CA ILE A 93 -19.55 9.27 6.64
C ILE A 93 -18.11 9.05 6.19
N ASP A 94 -17.15 9.52 6.98
CA ASP A 94 -15.74 9.22 6.79
C ASP A 94 -15.42 7.89 7.48
N ALA A 95 -15.09 6.85 6.70
CA ALA A 95 -14.78 5.53 7.22
C ALA A 95 -13.45 5.51 8.01
N ALA A 96 -12.55 6.49 7.84
CA ALA A 96 -11.33 6.57 8.63
C ALA A 96 -11.60 6.95 10.09
N SER A 97 -12.68 7.69 10.36
CA SER A 97 -13.14 8.06 11.71
C SER A 97 -14.29 7.20 12.24
N ASN A 98 -15.01 6.48 11.37
CA ASN A 98 -16.18 5.65 11.72
C ASN A 98 -15.99 4.19 11.25
N ASN A 99 -14.85 3.57 11.57
CA ASN A 99 -14.47 2.23 11.08
C ASN A 99 -15.09 1.05 11.86
N GLY A 100 -15.77 1.32 12.97
CA GLY A 100 -16.30 0.32 13.88
C GLY A 100 -17.57 -0.39 13.38
N VAL A 101 -17.92 -1.46 14.08
CA VAL A 101 -19.05 -2.35 13.72
C VAL A 101 -20.39 -1.73 14.14
N ASP A 102 -20.40 -0.95 15.22
CA ASP A 102 -21.61 -0.42 15.84
C ASP A 102 -22.12 0.80 15.09
N GLU A 103 -21.22 1.64 14.57
CA GLU A 103 -21.51 2.74 13.65
C GLU A 103 -22.22 2.25 12.38
N MET A 104 -21.80 1.09 11.84
CA MET A 104 -22.47 0.48 10.68
C MET A 104 -23.79 -0.24 11.03
N ARG A 105 -24.01 -0.63 12.29
CA ARG A 105 -25.32 -1.13 12.77
C ARG A 105 -26.31 0.03 12.92
N ASP A 106 -25.87 1.10 13.56
CA ASP A 106 -26.55 2.39 13.64
C ASP A 106 -26.96 2.90 12.25
N LEU A 107 -26.04 2.82 11.28
CA LEU A 107 -26.29 3.17 9.88
C LEU A 107 -27.41 2.31 9.28
N ARG A 108 -27.30 0.98 9.36
CA ARG A 108 -28.31 0.02 8.84
C ARG A 108 -29.70 0.26 9.44
N GLU A 109 -29.79 0.64 10.71
CA GLU A 109 -31.07 0.95 11.35
C GLU A 109 -31.62 2.29 10.86
N LYS A 110 -30.76 3.32 10.70
CA LYS A 110 -31.12 4.62 10.11
C LYS A 110 -31.54 4.55 8.63
N VAL A 111 -31.06 3.55 7.88
CA VAL A 111 -31.39 3.30 6.46
C VAL A 111 -32.86 2.90 6.25
N GLN A 112 -33.49 2.24 7.23
CA GLN A 112 -34.88 1.77 7.09
C GLN A 112 -35.90 2.92 7.01
N TYR A 113 -35.58 4.07 7.61
CA TYR A 113 -36.46 5.24 7.59
C TYR A 113 -36.38 5.99 6.24
N PRO A 114 -37.52 6.36 5.63
CA PRO A 114 -37.56 7.09 4.35
C PRO A 114 -36.93 8.48 4.44
N PRO A 115 -36.61 9.12 3.29
CA PRO A 115 -36.16 10.51 3.23
C PRO A 115 -37.27 11.50 3.64
N VAL A 116 -36.86 12.72 4.02
CA VAL A 116 -37.71 13.79 4.56
C VAL A 116 -38.06 14.86 3.51
N ALA A 117 -37.10 15.21 2.65
CA ALA A 117 -37.22 16.23 1.60
C ALA A 117 -36.83 15.69 0.20
N GLY A 118 -36.00 14.65 0.12
CA GLY A 118 -35.62 13.98 -1.11
C GLY A 118 -36.58 12.85 -1.55
N LYS A 119 -36.32 12.29 -2.74
CA LYS A 119 -36.87 11.01 -3.22
C LYS A 119 -36.07 9.81 -2.71
N TYR A 120 -34.77 10.03 -2.48
CA TYR A 120 -33.78 9.06 -2.07
C TYR A 120 -33.01 9.56 -0.85
N LYS A 121 -32.64 8.62 0.01
CA LYS A 121 -31.77 8.80 1.16
C LYS A 121 -30.39 8.27 0.80
N VAL A 122 -29.40 9.15 0.74
CA VAL A 122 -28.10 8.90 0.14
C VAL A 122 -27.03 8.81 1.22
N TYR A 123 -26.27 7.73 1.18
CA TYR A 123 -25.21 7.41 2.13
C TYR A 123 -23.86 7.43 1.42
N ILE A 124 -23.11 8.51 1.58
CA ILE A 124 -21.78 8.69 1.01
C ILE A 124 -20.76 8.20 2.05
N VAL A 125 -20.09 7.08 1.79
CA VAL A 125 -19.06 6.53 2.67
C VAL A 125 -17.69 6.75 2.02
N ASP A 126 -16.92 7.73 2.49
CA ASP A 126 -15.61 8.06 1.94
C ASP A 126 -14.48 7.23 2.59
N GLU A 127 -13.44 6.97 1.80
CA GLU A 127 -12.34 6.03 2.07
C GLU A 127 -12.77 4.69 2.69
N VAL A 128 -13.84 4.08 2.16
CA VAL A 128 -14.53 2.88 2.69
C VAL A 128 -13.61 1.67 2.96
N HIS A 129 -12.43 1.60 2.33
CA HIS A 129 -11.40 0.58 2.63
C HIS A 129 -10.86 0.63 4.07
N MET A 130 -11.12 1.72 4.80
CA MET A 130 -10.76 1.89 6.21
C MET A 130 -11.75 1.20 7.18
N LEU A 131 -12.92 0.74 6.71
CA LEU A 131 -13.87 0.00 7.53
C LEU A 131 -13.26 -1.33 8.03
N SER A 132 -13.57 -1.70 9.28
CA SER A 132 -13.22 -3.02 9.81
C SER A 132 -13.98 -4.14 9.09
N THR A 133 -13.44 -5.37 9.11
CA THR A 133 -14.11 -6.54 8.51
C THR A 133 -15.49 -6.82 9.12
N GLY A 134 -15.67 -6.54 10.41
CA GLY A 134 -16.97 -6.58 11.08
C GLY A 134 -17.95 -5.51 10.57
N ALA A 135 -17.46 -4.30 10.29
CA ALA A 135 -18.23 -3.19 9.73
C ALA A 135 -18.72 -3.48 8.30
N PHE A 136 -17.84 -4.02 7.44
CA PHE A 136 -18.24 -4.54 6.12
C PHE A 136 -19.35 -5.60 6.22
N ASN A 137 -19.22 -6.56 7.15
CA ASN A 137 -20.23 -7.60 7.37
C ASN A 137 -21.56 -7.08 7.94
N ALA A 138 -21.54 -5.97 8.68
CA ALA A 138 -22.76 -5.28 9.11
C ALA A 138 -23.47 -4.57 7.94
N LEU A 139 -22.69 -3.98 7.03
CA LEU A 139 -23.19 -3.28 5.84
C LEU A 139 -23.73 -4.23 4.76
N LEU A 140 -23.11 -5.41 4.56
CA LEU A 140 -23.45 -6.37 3.48
C LEU A 140 -24.95 -6.66 3.37
N LYS A 141 -25.64 -6.95 4.49
CA LYS A 141 -27.09 -7.23 4.48
C LYS A 141 -27.93 -6.08 3.91
N THR A 142 -27.47 -4.85 4.10
CA THR A 142 -28.12 -3.61 3.62
C THR A 142 -27.84 -3.35 2.14
N LEU A 143 -26.77 -3.93 1.59
CA LEU A 143 -26.44 -3.90 0.16
C LEU A 143 -27.06 -5.10 -0.59
N GLU A 144 -27.45 -6.16 0.12
CA GLU A 144 -28.19 -7.30 -0.42
C GLU A 144 -29.68 -7.01 -0.54
N GLU A 145 -30.29 -6.45 0.51
CA GLU A 145 -31.71 -6.11 0.56
C GLU A 145 -31.92 -4.61 0.87
N PRO A 146 -31.45 -3.69 0.00
CA PRO A 146 -31.60 -2.25 0.21
C PRO A 146 -33.07 -1.81 0.10
N PRO A 147 -33.57 -0.93 0.99
CA PRO A 147 -34.85 -0.25 0.79
C PRO A 147 -34.86 0.53 -0.53
N ALA A 148 -36.00 0.57 -1.24
CA ALA A 148 -36.11 1.20 -2.56
C ALA A 148 -35.80 2.72 -2.59
N HIS A 149 -35.79 3.38 -1.42
CA HIS A 149 -35.39 4.78 -1.25
C HIS A 149 -33.91 4.96 -0.89
N ALA A 150 -33.15 3.91 -0.60
CA ALA A 150 -31.77 4.00 -0.13
C ALA A 150 -30.76 3.91 -1.29
N VAL A 151 -29.79 4.82 -1.32
CA VAL A 151 -28.70 4.84 -2.30
C VAL A 151 -27.36 4.96 -1.59
N PHE A 152 -26.49 3.99 -1.76
CA PHE A 152 -25.12 4.01 -1.23
C PHE A 152 -24.14 4.50 -2.28
N ILE A 153 -23.24 5.40 -1.89
CA ILE A 153 -22.11 5.85 -2.71
C ILE A 153 -20.83 5.63 -1.89
N LEU A 154 -20.18 4.50 -2.13
CA LEU A 154 -18.95 4.12 -1.48
C LEU A 154 -17.78 4.72 -2.28
N ALA A 155 -16.83 5.39 -1.63
CA ALA A 155 -15.64 5.94 -2.29
C ALA A 155 -14.36 5.37 -1.68
N THR A 156 -13.36 5.05 -2.51
CA THR A 156 -12.08 4.50 -2.04
C THR A 156 -10.91 4.92 -2.92
N THR A 157 -9.75 5.17 -2.30
CA THR A 157 -8.44 5.18 -2.96
C THR A 157 -7.89 3.79 -3.25
N GLU A 158 -8.29 2.77 -2.48
CA GLU A 158 -7.79 1.40 -2.59
C GLU A 158 -8.93 0.44 -2.93
N ALA A 159 -9.07 0.11 -4.23
CA ALA A 159 -10.08 -0.83 -4.71
C ALA A 159 -9.77 -2.29 -4.32
N GLN A 160 -8.48 -2.64 -4.28
CA GLN A 160 -7.96 -3.96 -3.93
C GLN A 160 -8.24 -4.39 -2.48
N LYS A 161 -8.52 -3.44 -1.58
CA LYS A 161 -8.90 -3.70 -0.18
C LYS A 161 -10.40 -3.97 0.01
N ILE A 162 -11.22 -3.77 -1.03
CA ILE A 162 -12.68 -3.94 -0.95
C ILE A 162 -13.04 -5.42 -1.16
N PRO A 163 -13.79 -6.06 -0.23
CA PRO A 163 -14.19 -7.45 -0.40
C PRO A 163 -14.97 -7.70 -1.70
N ALA A 164 -14.68 -8.81 -2.38
CA ALA A 164 -15.36 -9.18 -3.63
C ALA A 164 -16.89 -9.27 -3.51
N THR A 165 -17.39 -9.57 -2.30
CA THR A 165 -18.83 -9.55 -1.97
C THR A 165 -19.45 -8.15 -2.06
N ILE A 166 -18.71 -7.09 -1.74
CA ILE A 166 -19.14 -5.69 -1.95
C ILE A 166 -19.02 -5.33 -3.43
N LEU A 167 -17.90 -5.71 -4.08
CA LEU A 167 -17.67 -5.43 -5.51
C LEU A 167 -18.79 -5.99 -6.40
N SER A 168 -19.28 -7.20 -6.13
CA SER A 168 -20.35 -7.84 -6.91
C SER A 168 -21.75 -7.24 -6.69
N ARG A 169 -21.90 -6.29 -5.77
CA ARG A 169 -23.18 -5.62 -5.41
C ARG A 169 -23.19 -4.13 -5.75
N CYS A 170 -22.06 -3.56 -6.18
CA CYS A 170 -21.94 -2.13 -6.46
C CYS A 170 -21.66 -1.86 -7.94
N MET A 171 -22.26 -0.81 -8.51
CA MET A 171 -21.84 -0.31 -9.82
C MET A 171 -20.49 0.43 -9.66
N ARG A 172 -19.41 -0.19 -10.15
CA ARG A 172 -18.04 0.33 -10.06
C ARG A 172 -17.77 1.42 -11.11
N PHE A 173 -17.13 2.50 -10.68
CA PHE A 173 -16.62 3.58 -11.52
C PHE A 173 -15.17 3.90 -11.15
N ASP A 174 -14.24 3.73 -12.08
CA ASP A 174 -12.83 4.02 -11.88
C ASP A 174 -12.46 5.43 -12.37
N PHE A 175 -12.15 6.30 -11.41
CA PHE A 175 -11.66 7.65 -11.61
C PHE A 175 -10.17 7.62 -11.95
N LYS A 176 -9.78 8.31 -13.02
CA LYS A 176 -8.39 8.38 -13.49
C LYS A 176 -7.66 9.60 -12.93
N LEU A 177 -6.34 9.55 -12.88
CA LEU A 177 -5.51 10.75 -12.72
C LEU A 177 -5.74 11.70 -13.90
N ILE A 178 -5.66 13.00 -13.63
CA ILE A 178 -5.92 14.03 -14.63
C ILE A 178 -4.58 14.44 -15.27
N PRO A 179 -4.45 14.46 -16.61
CA PRO A 179 -3.22 14.88 -17.27
C PRO A 179 -2.81 16.31 -16.92
N GLN A 180 -1.50 16.57 -16.89
CA GLN A 180 -0.94 17.85 -16.44
C GLN A 180 -1.51 19.05 -17.23
N ALA A 181 -1.65 18.94 -18.55
CA ALA A 181 -2.21 20.01 -19.38
C ALA A 181 -3.67 20.40 -19.01
N ASP A 182 -4.48 19.45 -18.54
CA ASP A 182 -5.85 19.73 -18.11
C ASP A 182 -5.89 20.32 -16.69
N LEU A 183 -4.92 19.93 -15.83
CA LEU A 183 -4.68 20.57 -14.54
C LEU A 183 -4.24 22.03 -14.71
N GLU A 184 -3.27 22.29 -15.59
CA GLU A 184 -2.81 23.64 -15.94
C GLU A 184 -3.96 24.50 -16.45
N LEU A 185 -4.72 24.02 -17.44
CA LEU A 185 -5.86 24.75 -17.99
C LEU A 185 -6.92 25.06 -16.92
N ARG A 186 -7.19 24.12 -16.01
CA ARG A 186 -8.08 24.35 -14.86
C ARG A 186 -7.51 25.35 -13.86
N LEU A 187 -6.20 25.36 -13.64
CA LEU A 187 -5.53 26.30 -12.73
C LEU A 187 -5.50 27.73 -13.30
N LYS A 188 -5.18 27.91 -14.59
CA LYS A 188 -5.27 29.21 -15.30
C LYS A 188 -6.68 29.81 -15.14
N ALA A 189 -7.70 29.04 -15.52
CA ALA A 189 -9.11 29.44 -15.39
C ALA A 189 -9.62 29.66 -13.95
N ILE A 190 -8.83 29.30 -12.93
CA ILE A 190 -9.08 29.62 -11.51
C ILE A 190 -8.34 30.91 -11.11
N LEU A 191 -7.07 31.05 -11.48
CA LEU A 191 -6.26 32.25 -11.23
C LEU A 191 -6.85 33.48 -11.95
N ASP A 192 -7.34 33.32 -13.17
CA ASP A 192 -8.08 34.32 -13.94
C ASP A 192 -9.32 34.82 -13.18
N LYS A 193 -10.10 33.90 -12.59
CA LYS A 193 -11.30 34.21 -11.79
C LYS A 193 -10.98 34.89 -10.46
N ILE A 194 -9.77 34.72 -9.94
CA ILE A 194 -9.26 35.42 -8.75
C ILE A 194 -8.67 36.80 -9.13
N GLY A 195 -8.35 37.03 -10.42
CA GLY A 195 -7.63 38.21 -10.89
C GLY A 195 -6.13 38.18 -10.55
N LYS A 196 -5.55 36.99 -10.35
CA LYS A 196 -4.15 36.80 -9.95
C LYS A 196 -3.28 36.61 -11.20
N PRO A 197 -2.37 37.55 -11.56
CA PRO A 197 -1.47 37.35 -12.69
C PRO A 197 -0.42 36.28 -12.39
N TYR A 198 -0.11 35.45 -13.38
CA TYR A 198 0.81 34.31 -13.26
C TYR A 198 1.71 34.16 -14.49
N ASP A 199 2.85 33.51 -14.31
CA ASP A 199 3.68 32.96 -15.39
C ASP A 199 3.27 31.52 -15.71
N ASP A 200 3.32 31.12 -16.98
CA ASP A 200 2.90 29.79 -17.42
C ASP A 200 3.77 28.66 -16.83
N GLU A 201 5.06 28.92 -16.63
CA GLU A 201 5.98 28.00 -15.96
C GLU A 201 5.61 27.78 -14.48
N ALA A 202 5.11 28.80 -13.80
CA ALA A 202 4.63 28.71 -12.42
C ALA A 202 3.37 27.84 -12.33
N VAL A 203 2.46 27.96 -13.31
CA VAL A 203 1.28 27.10 -13.44
C VAL A 203 1.68 25.64 -13.70
N ALA A 204 2.62 25.40 -14.62
CA ALA A 204 3.13 24.06 -14.92
C ALA A 204 3.82 23.42 -13.71
N ALA A 205 4.59 24.19 -12.93
CA ALA A 205 5.21 23.72 -11.69
C ALA A 205 4.17 23.30 -10.63
N ILE A 206 3.10 24.08 -10.44
CA ILE A 206 2.01 23.74 -9.50
C ILE A 206 1.21 22.53 -10.01
N ALA A 207 0.91 22.44 -11.31
CA ALA A 207 0.19 21.32 -11.89
C ALA A 207 0.97 19.99 -11.76
N ARG A 208 2.29 20.04 -11.99
CA ARG A 208 3.23 18.94 -11.74
C ARG A 208 3.24 18.51 -10.27
N ALA A 209 3.37 19.47 -9.34
CA ALA A 209 3.33 19.21 -7.90
C ALA A 209 1.98 18.63 -7.43
N GLY A 210 0.90 18.88 -8.18
CA GLY A 210 -0.40 18.26 -7.98
C GLY A 210 -0.49 16.77 -8.35
N ALA A 211 0.48 16.20 -9.07
CA ALA A 211 0.59 14.77 -9.39
C ALA A 211 -0.71 14.10 -9.92
N GLY A 212 -1.49 14.82 -10.75
CA GLY A 212 -2.76 14.34 -11.30
C GLY A 212 -3.99 14.51 -10.39
N SER A 213 -3.84 15.14 -9.22
CA SER A 213 -4.88 15.46 -8.24
C SER A 213 -5.24 16.95 -8.26
N VAL A 214 -6.52 17.28 -8.52
CA VAL A 214 -7.01 18.68 -8.45
C VAL A 214 -6.92 19.23 -7.03
N ARG A 215 -7.19 18.38 -6.02
CA ARG A 215 -7.19 18.80 -4.61
C ARG A 215 -5.81 19.23 -4.16
N ASP A 216 -4.79 18.46 -4.50
CA ASP A 216 -3.44 18.68 -4.01
C ASP A 216 -2.77 19.80 -4.84
N MET A 217 -3.00 19.87 -6.16
CA MET A 217 -2.68 21.04 -7.01
C MET A 217 -3.25 22.35 -6.42
N LEU A 218 -4.55 22.38 -6.09
CA LEU A 218 -5.18 23.59 -5.55
C LEU A 218 -4.73 23.91 -4.12
N SER A 219 -4.18 22.95 -3.37
CA SER A 219 -3.61 23.19 -2.03
C SER A 219 -2.22 23.82 -2.13
N VAL A 220 -1.40 23.38 -3.10
CA VAL A 220 -0.15 24.06 -3.47
C VAL A 220 -0.45 25.48 -3.96
N ALA A 221 -1.41 25.64 -4.88
CA ALA A 221 -1.82 26.95 -5.39
C ALA A 221 -2.28 27.92 -4.29
N ASP A 222 -3.08 27.46 -3.31
CA ASP A 222 -3.52 28.22 -2.13
C ASP A 222 -2.33 28.84 -1.39
N THR A 223 -1.26 28.06 -1.26
CA THR A 223 -0.02 28.43 -0.56
C THR A 223 0.83 29.39 -1.40
N CYS A 224 1.06 29.10 -2.68
CA CYS A 224 1.83 29.97 -3.57
C CYS A 224 1.16 31.33 -3.83
N VAL A 225 -0.18 31.37 -3.90
CA VAL A 225 -0.96 32.62 -4.03
C VAL A 225 -0.95 33.44 -2.74
N SER A 226 -0.82 32.79 -1.58
CA SER A 226 -0.68 33.47 -0.28
C SER A 226 0.74 33.98 -0.02
N TYR A 227 1.76 33.30 -0.54
CA TYR A 227 3.17 33.71 -0.45
C TYR A 227 3.52 34.85 -1.42
N SER A 228 3.15 34.72 -2.70
CA SER A 228 3.37 35.76 -3.71
C SER A 228 2.37 36.89 -3.53
N ALA A 229 2.79 38.09 -3.12
CA ALA A 229 1.88 39.24 -3.04
C ALA A 229 1.42 39.71 -4.44
N GLY A 230 2.37 39.85 -5.37
CA GLY A 230 2.14 40.33 -6.74
C GLY A 230 1.80 39.22 -7.75
N ARG A 231 2.62 39.09 -8.78
CA ARG A 231 2.55 38.02 -9.81
C ARG A 231 3.04 36.69 -9.23
N LEU A 232 2.42 35.60 -9.66
CA LEU A 232 2.83 34.23 -9.36
C LEU A 232 3.93 33.79 -10.34
N THR A 233 5.19 33.90 -9.91
CA THR A 233 6.39 33.56 -10.70
C THR A 233 6.87 32.13 -10.40
N TYR A 234 7.72 31.57 -11.27
CA TYR A 234 8.31 30.24 -11.08
C TYR A 234 9.14 30.15 -9.79
N GLU A 235 9.99 31.15 -9.54
CA GLU A 235 10.81 31.28 -8.32
C GLU A 235 9.97 31.27 -7.03
N ALA A 236 8.80 31.94 -7.04
CA ALA A 236 7.90 31.96 -5.90
C ALA A 236 7.20 30.60 -5.66
N VAL A 237 7.08 29.76 -6.70
CA VAL A 237 6.56 28.39 -6.57
C VAL A 237 7.64 27.44 -6.05
N THR A 238 8.87 27.50 -6.57
CA THR A 238 9.97 26.63 -6.10
C THR A 238 10.31 26.92 -4.64
N ALA A 239 10.38 28.20 -4.24
CA ALA A 239 10.59 28.61 -2.85
C ALA A 239 9.50 28.09 -1.88
N VAL A 240 8.24 27.96 -2.34
CA VAL A 240 7.13 27.44 -1.52
C VAL A 240 7.08 25.92 -1.51
N LEU A 241 7.43 25.25 -2.60
CA LEU A 241 7.51 23.79 -2.66
C LEU A 241 8.69 23.24 -1.84
N GLY A 242 9.71 24.05 -1.58
CA GLY A 242 10.89 23.64 -0.81
C GLY A 242 11.76 22.61 -1.53
N SER A 243 11.53 22.38 -2.82
CA SER A 243 12.41 21.58 -3.67
C SER A 243 13.83 22.13 -3.62
N ALA A 244 14.83 21.26 -3.74
CA ALA A 244 16.20 21.72 -3.98
C ALA A 244 16.25 22.64 -5.20
N ASP A 245 17.11 23.67 -5.16
CA ASP A 245 17.38 24.42 -6.39
C ASP A 245 17.85 23.42 -7.45
N PHE A 246 17.37 23.58 -8.67
CA PHE A 246 17.75 22.73 -9.78
C PHE A 246 19.28 22.74 -9.96
N SER A 247 19.97 23.85 -9.64
CA SER A 247 21.43 23.89 -9.64
C SER A 247 22.05 22.95 -8.59
N GLN A 248 21.58 22.99 -7.34
CA GLN A 248 22.01 22.12 -6.23
C GLN A 248 21.74 20.64 -6.53
N MET A 249 20.53 20.33 -7.02
CA MET A 249 20.13 18.97 -7.36
C MET A 249 20.94 18.42 -8.53
N ARG A 250 21.20 19.24 -9.56
CA ARG A 250 22.08 18.90 -10.68
C ARG A 250 23.50 18.61 -10.20
N ALA A 251 24.05 19.43 -9.29
CA ALA A 251 25.40 19.22 -8.74
C ALA A 251 25.49 17.91 -7.94
N LEU A 252 24.56 17.68 -7.01
CA LEU A 252 24.48 16.44 -6.22
C LEU A 252 24.36 15.20 -7.11
N CYS A 253 23.43 15.20 -8.07
CA CYS A 253 23.24 14.08 -8.98
C CYS A 253 24.43 13.88 -9.93
N ALA A 254 25.07 14.95 -10.42
CA ALA A 254 26.28 14.84 -11.23
C ALA A 254 27.43 14.20 -10.46
N ALA A 255 27.73 14.67 -9.24
CA ALA A 255 28.79 14.10 -8.41
C ALA A 255 28.58 12.60 -8.13
N MET A 256 27.35 12.16 -7.86
CA MET A 256 27.03 10.73 -7.67
C MET A 256 27.16 9.89 -8.95
N LEU A 257 26.90 10.48 -10.12
CA LEU A 257 27.00 9.82 -11.43
C LEU A 257 28.46 9.82 -11.98
N ASN A 258 29.28 10.79 -11.58
CA ASN A 258 30.73 10.78 -11.83
C ASN A 258 31.45 9.81 -10.86
N GLY A 259 31.04 9.81 -9.59
CA GLY A 259 31.65 9.04 -8.50
C GLY A 259 32.47 9.87 -7.51
N GLU A 260 32.21 11.17 -7.46
CA GLU A 260 32.86 12.15 -6.60
C GLU A 260 32.19 12.12 -5.21
N SER A 261 32.43 11.05 -4.46
CA SER A 261 31.76 10.78 -3.17
C SER A 261 31.96 11.86 -2.11
N GLY A 262 33.07 12.60 -2.17
CA GLY A 262 33.33 13.77 -1.33
C GLY A 262 32.35 14.90 -1.64
N GLU A 263 32.35 15.40 -2.88
CA GLU A 263 31.43 16.47 -3.29
C GLU A 263 29.96 16.04 -3.12
N ALA A 264 29.60 14.79 -3.44
CA ALA A 264 28.23 14.32 -3.24
C ALA A 264 27.77 14.38 -1.77
N LEU A 265 28.67 14.16 -0.80
CA LEU A 265 28.37 14.35 0.62
C LEU A 265 28.37 15.84 1.03
N GLU A 266 29.28 16.66 0.50
CA GLU A 266 29.31 18.10 0.75
C GLU A 266 28.03 18.79 0.24
N ARG A 267 27.59 18.50 -0.99
CA ARG A 267 26.29 18.94 -1.53
C ARG A 267 25.11 18.42 -0.72
N THR A 268 25.19 17.21 -0.18
CA THR A 268 24.16 16.68 0.73
C THR A 268 24.07 17.52 2.00
N GLU A 269 25.21 17.91 2.60
CA GLU A 269 25.21 18.72 3.81
C GLU A 269 24.75 20.15 3.55
N GLU A 270 25.16 20.79 2.44
CA GLU A 270 24.65 22.10 2.03
C GLU A 270 23.11 22.12 1.97
N ILE A 271 22.52 21.14 1.29
CA ILE A 271 21.05 21.07 1.11
C ILE A 271 20.32 20.71 2.42
N LEU A 272 20.92 19.91 3.30
CA LEU A 272 20.34 19.60 4.62
C LEU A 272 20.50 20.75 5.63
N ALA A 273 21.55 21.56 5.52
CA ALA A 273 21.79 22.74 6.37
C ALA A 273 20.77 23.86 6.14
N GLU A 274 20.18 23.94 4.94
CA GLU A 274 19.01 24.78 4.64
C GLU A 274 17.71 24.31 5.33
N GLY A 275 17.74 23.16 6.02
CA GLY A 275 16.60 22.60 6.75
C GLY A 275 15.67 21.72 5.91
N LYS A 276 16.06 21.35 4.68
CA LYS A 276 15.27 20.41 3.86
C LYS A 276 15.22 19.04 4.53
N SER A 277 14.03 18.45 4.61
CA SER A 277 13.88 17.12 5.20
C SER A 277 14.43 16.02 4.28
N VAL A 278 15.11 15.01 4.86
CA VAL A 278 15.73 13.89 4.13
C VAL A 278 14.73 13.17 3.20
N GLY A 279 13.48 13.02 3.62
CA GLY A 279 12.42 12.38 2.82
C GLY A 279 11.89 13.22 1.65
N VAL A 280 12.15 14.53 1.62
CA VAL A 280 11.93 15.40 0.45
C VAL A 280 13.15 15.34 -0.46
N LEU A 281 14.35 15.49 0.10
CA LEU A 281 15.62 15.41 -0.65
C LEU A 281 15.73 14.09 -1.45
N LEU A 282 15.37 12.96 -0.84
CA LEU A 282 15.28 11.67 -1.52
C LEU A 282 14.38 11.72 -2.76
N LYS A 283 13.20 12.31 -2.64
CA LYS A 283 12.21 12.36 -3.72
C LYS A 283 12.66 13.28 -4.84
N ASP A 284 13.27 14.41 -4.52
CA ASP A 284 13.87 15.29 -5.52
C ASP A 284 15.02 14.58 -6.27
N VAL A 285 15.88 13.84 -5.57
CA VAL A 285 16.94 13.00 -6.18
C VAL A 285 16.34 11.92 -7.10
N MET A 286 15.36 11.14 -6.64
CA MET A 286 14.72 10.12 -7.48
C MET A 286 13.99 10.73 -8.69
N ASN A 287 13.33 11.88 -8.51
CA ASN A 287 12.69 12.62 -9.61
C ASN A 287 13.72 13.11 -10.63
N PHE A 288 14.88 13.61 -10.19
CA PHE A 288 15.96 14.07 -11.07
C PHE A 288 16.62 12.91 -11.84
N LEU A 289 16.89 11.78 -11.16
CA LEU A 289 17.43 10.56 -11.78
C LEU A 289 16.46 9.98 -12.83
N ASN A 290 15.17 9.90 -12.50
CA ASN A 290 14.11 9.49 -13.43
C ASN A 290 14.02 10.45 -14.63
N ALA A 291 14.05 11.77 -14.39
CA ALA A 291 14.06 12.77 -15.47
C ALA A 291 15.30 12.62 -16.37
N CYS A 292 16.49 12.33 -15.82
CA CYS A 292 17.67 12.00 -16.60
C CYS A 292 17.48 10.70 -17.43
N ALA A 293 16.85 9.67 -16.86
CA ALA A 293 16.58 8.42 -17.57
C ALA A 293 15.60 8.64 -18.74
N VAL A 294 14.53 9.42 -18.53
CA VAL A 294 13.60 9.84 -19.59
C VAL A 294 14.33 10.66 -20.66
N ALA A 295 15.16 11.63 -20.28
CA ALA A 295 15.93 12.45 -21.22
C ALA A 295 16.99 11.66 -22.03
N LYS A 296 17.50 10.55 -21.50
CA LYS A 296 18.45 9.66 -22.19
C LYS A 296 17.76 8.63 -23.10
N THR A 297 16.52 8.24 -22.82
CA THR A 297 15.83 7.11 -23.49
C THR A 297 14.66 7.51 -24.39
N CYS A 298 13.91 8.56 -24.06
CA CYS A 298 12.67 8.93 -24.76
C CYS A 298 12.91 9.98 -25.86
N ARG A 299 12.35 9.73 -27.05
CA ARG A 299 12.47 10.65 -28.21
C ARG A 299 11.74 11.98 -28.01
N ASP A 300 10.65 11.97 -27.24
CA ASP A 300 9.81 13.14 -26.92
C ASP A 300 10.01 13.63 -25.46
N ALA A 301 11.20 13.42 -24.89
CA ALA A 301 11.48 13.70 -23.47
C ALA A 301 11.12 15.12 -23.00
N GLU A 302 11.30 16.14 -23.85
CA GLU A 302 10.93 17.53 -23.58
C GLU A 302 9.43 17.67 -23.25
N LYS A 303 8.56 17.00 -24.02
CA LYS A 303 7.10 17.01 -23.82
C LYS A 303 6.67 16.18 -22.60
N ILE A 304 7.42 15.11 -22.29
CA ILE A 304 7.16 14.23 -21.15
C ILE A 304 7.54 14.92 -19.84
N LEU A 305 8.65 15.67 -19.83
CA LEU A 305 9.15 16.37 -18.65
C LEU A 305 8.58 17.78 -18.49
N ALA A 306 8.12 18.44 -19.56
CA ALA A 306 7.48 19.76 -19.56
C ALA A 306 8.25 20.81 -18.72
N LEU A 307 9.58 20.80 -18.80
CA LEU A 307 10.48 21.71 -18.08
C LEU A 307 10.73 22.98 -18.92
N PRO A 308 11.14 24.10 -18.30
CA PRO A 308 11.69 25.23 -19.03
C PRO A 308 12.88 24.81 -19.91
N ALA A 309 13.06 25.44 -21.06
CA ALA A 309 14.05 25.03 -22.07
C ALA A 309 15.49 25.00 -21.52
N ASP A 310 15.86 26.00 -20.72
CA ASP A 310 17.18 26.09 -20.09
C ASP A 310 17.39 24.95 -19.08
N THR A 311 16.39 24.68 -18.24
CA THR A 311 16.37 23.56 -17.28
C THR A 311 16.48 22.21 -17.98
N PHE A 312 15.72 22.01 -19.08
CA PHE A 312 15.77 20.79 -19.88
C PHE A 312 17.14 20.60 -20.55
N SER A 313 17.76 21.66 -21.08
CA SER A 313 19.08 21.57 -21.72
C SER A 313 20.16 21.14 -20.72
N GLN A 314 20.20 21.74 -19.53
CA GLN A 314 21.14 21.40 -18.46
C GLN A 314 20.94 19.96 -17.94
N LEU A 315 19.68 19.51 -17.82
CA LEU A 315 19.37 18.13 -17.46
C LEU A 315 19.80 17.15 -18.57
N ALA A 316 19.56 17.49 -19.84
CA ALA A 316 19.96 16.67 -20.99
C ALA A 316 21.49 16.57 -21.14
N GLU A 317 22.26 17.59 -20.74
CA GLU A 317 23.72 17.50 -20.63
C GLU A 317 24.14 16.45 -19.59
N THR A 318 23.61 16.54 -18.36
CA THR A 318 23.91 15.61 -17.27
C THR A 318 23.50 14.17 -17.64
N ALA A 319 22.32 14.00 -18.26
CA ALA A 319 21.84 12.72 -18.77
C ALA A 319 22.66 12.15 -19.93
N LYS A 320 23.34 12.99 -20.73
CA LYS A 320 24.29 12.54 -21.76
C LYS A 320 25.60 12.07 -21.15
N ALA A 321 26.17 12.86 -20.24
CA ALA A 321 27.47 12.61 -19.62
C ALA A 321 27.48 11.37 -18.70
N ALA A 322 26.40 11.12 -17.96
CA ALA A 322 26.27 9.96 -17.09
C ALA A 322 26.19 8.63 -17.87
N ASP A 323 26.87 7.58 -17.39
CA ASP A 323 26.67 6.22 -17.92
C ASP A 323 25.24 5.70 -17.67
N GLY A 324 24.72 4.90 -18.60
CA GLY A 324 23.37 4.34 -18.54
C GLY A 324 23.21 3.25 -17.47
N HIS A 325 24.19 2.34 -17.33
CA HIS A 325 24.13 1.30 -16.29
C HIS A 325 24.27 1.92 -14.90
N ARG A 326 25.16 2.91 -14.75
CA ARG A 326 25.32 3.66 -13.51
C ARG A 326 24.08 4.46 -13.14
N LEU A 327 23.41 5.10 -14.10
CA LEU A 327 22.17 5.84 -13.85
C LEU A 327 21.06 4.90 -13.33
N LEU A 328 20.92 3.70 -13.90
CA LEU A 328 19.99 2.68 -13.41
C LEU A 328 20.35 2.25 -11.98
N ARG A 329 21.59 1.81 -11.75
CA ARG A 329 22.10 1.40 -10.42
C ARG A 329 21.87 2.46 -9.35
N VAL A 330 22.17 3.73 -9.64
CA VAL A 330 21.97 4.84 -8.68
C VAL A 330 20.48 5.05 -8.38
N THR A 331 19.60 4.87 -9.37
CA THR A 331 18.15 4.93 -9.17
C THR A 331 17.66 3.79 -8.27
N GLU A 332 18.15 2.56 -8.49
CA GLU A 332 17.83 1.38 -7.66
C GLU A 332 18.26 1.56 -6.21
N ILE A 333 19.49 2.04 -5.97
CA ILE A 333 20.01 2.35 -4.63
C ILE A 333 19.08 3.32 -3.87
N PHE A 334 18.57 4.36 -4.53
CA PHE A 334 17.65 5.31 -3.88
C PHE A 334 16.23 4.77 -3.71
N ALA A 335 15.75 3.88 -4.58
CA ALA A 335 14.46 3.18 -4.40
C ALA A 335 14.48 2.23 -3.19
N ASP A 336 15.56 1.47 -2.99
CA ASP A 336 15.78 0.68 -1.77
C ASP A 336 15.87 1.60 -0.54
N THR A 337 16.50 2.75 -0.70
CA THR A 337 16.64 3.75 0.38
C THR A 337 15.30 4.36 0.80
N GLU A 338 14.31 4.54 -0.09
CA GLU A 338 12.95 4.97 0.30
C GLU A 338 12.30 3.96 1.26
N ASN A 339 12.45 2.66 0.97
CA ASN A 339 11.93 1.59 1.81
C ASN A 339 12.65 1.53 3.16
N ALA A 340 13.98 1.67 3.18
CA ALA A 340 14.78 1.69 4.40
C ALA A 340 14.49 2.92 5.29
N LEU A 341 14.31 4.10 4.68
CA LEU A 341 14.03 5.35 5.38
C LEU A 341 12.75 5.29 6.22
N ARG A 342 11.74 4.53 5.77
CA ARG A 342 10.45 4.39 6.46
C ARG A 342 10.54 3.78 7.87
N TYR A 343 11.60 3.01 8.15
CA TYR A 343 11.80 2.30 9.42
C TYR A 343 13.11 2.69 10.12
N SER A 344 13.84 3.69 9.60
CA SER A 344 15.12 4.11 10.16
C SER A 344 14.96 4.99 11.41
N VAL A 345 15.75 4.68 12.45
CA VAL A 345 15.93 5.55 13.63
C VAL A 345 16.73 6.80 13.30
N SER A 346 17.60 6.73 12.27
CA SER A 346 18.47 7.83 11.83
C SER A 346 18.36 8.02 10.31
N PRO A 347 17.30 8.70 9.81
CA PRO A 347 17.07 8.89 8.38
C PRO A 347 18.26 9.50 7.63
N ARG A 348 18.93 10.50 8.24
CA ARG A 348 20.09 11.20 7.66
C ARG A 348 21.25 10.25 7.35
N ILE A 349 21.65 9.41 8.30
CA ILE A 349 22.74 8.42 8.12
C ILE A 349 22.42 7.42 7.00
N VAL A 350 21.16 6.99 6.90
CA VAL A 350 20.72 6.08 5.83
C VAL A 350 20.82 6.74 4.45
N PHE A 351 20.49 8.03 4.34
CA PHE A 351 20.63 8.79 3.10
C PHE A 351 22.10 9.09 2.74
N GLU A 352 22.92 9.53 3.69
CA GLU A 352 24.38 9.71 3.51
C GLU A 352 25.05 8.40 3.06
N THR A 353 24.61 7.26 3.62
CA THR A 353 25.07 5.92 3.20
C THR A 353 24.66 5.60 1.76
N ALA A 354 23.45 5.99 1.33
CA ALA A 354 22.99 5.81 -0.04
C ALA A 354 23.78 6.66 -1.04
N VAL A 355 24.07 7.93 -0.70
CA VAL A 355 24.92 8.84 -1.49
C VAL A 355 26.33 8.27 -1.65
N MET A 356 26.93 7.71 -0.58
CA MET A 356 28.23 7.02 -0.68
C MET A 356 28.17 5.78 -1.58
N LYS A 357 27.15 4.92 -1.43
CA LYS A 357 26.97 3.74 -2.30
C LYS A 357 26.79 4.13 -3.77
N ALA A 358 25.92 5.10 -4.07
CA ALA A 358 25.70 5.64 -5.40
C ALA A 358 27.03 6.11 -6.04
N SER A 359 27.83 6.82 -5.26
CA SER A 359 29.13 7.35 -5.68
C SER A 359 30.23 6.30 -5.85
N LEU A 360 30.15 5.14 -5.20
CA LEU A 360 31.20 4.11 -5.15
C LEU A 360 30.77 2.78 -5.83
N PRO A 361 30.99 2.59 -7.16
CA PRO A 361 30.67 1.34 -7.84
C PRO A 361 31.42 0.10 -7.31
N GLN A 362 32.60 0.29 -6.72
CA GLN A 362 33.43 -0.81 -6.21
C GLN A 362 32.90 -1.41 -4.90
N ALA A 363 31.92 -0.77 -4.26
CA ALA A 363 31.39 -1.17 -2.95
C ALA A 363 30.23 -2.19 -3.01
N ASP A 364 29.68 -2.47 -4.20
CA ASP A 364 28.66 -3.51 -4.35
C ASP A 364 29.28 -4.89 -4.57
N TYR A 365 28.77 -5.86 -3.81
CA TYR A 365 29.01 -7.28 -4.00
C TYR A 365 28.11 -7.88 -5.10
N ASN A 366 27.60 -7.06 -6.03
CA ASN A 366 26.80 -7.54 -7.15
C ASN A 366 27.70 -8.07 -8.29
N ILE A 367 27.25 -9.13 -8.97
CA ILE A 367 27.98 -9.83 -10.04
C ILE A 367 28.33 -8.87 -11.17
N ASP A 368 27.43 -7.97 -11.57
CA ASP A 368 27.70 -6.97 -12.61
C ASP A 368 28.81 -5.98 -12.23
N SER A 369 28.96 -5.69 -10.93
CA SER A 369 30.05 -4.84 -10.42
C SER A 369 31.38 -5.58 -10.35
N LEU A 370 31.36 -6.91 -10.25
CA LEU A 370 32.55 -7.74 -10.45
C LEU A 370 32.91 -7.83 -11.94
N ILE A 371 31.94 -8.02 -12.85
CA ILE A 371 32.15 -8.02 -14.30
C ILE A 371 32.73 -6.68 -14.76
N ALA A 372 32.15 -5.54 -14.35
CA ALA A 372 32.68 -4.22 -14.67
C ALA A 372 34.13 -4.01 -14.17
N ARG A 373 34.49 -4.59 -13.02
CA ARG A 373 35.86 -4.57 -12.49
C ARG A 373 36.80 -5.51 -13.25
N VAL A 374 36.32 -6.63 -13.78
CA VAL A 374 37.09 -7.53 -14.66
C VAL A 374 37.35 -6.83 -15.99
N ASN A 375 36.32 -6.31 -16.67
CA ASN A 375 36.46 -5.62 -17.95
C ASN A 375 37.42 -4.41 -17.87
N GLU A 376 37.42 -3.66 -16.76
CA GLU A 376 38.34 -2.55 -16.52
C GLU A 376 39.76 -3.00 -16.14
N LEU A 377 39.94 -4.22 -15.60
CA LEU A 377 41.25 -4.84 -15.42
C LEU A 377 41.81 -5.38 -16.74
N GLU A 378 40.97 -6.00 -17.57
CA GLU A 378 41.29 -6.46 -18.93
C GLU A 378 41.70 -5.28 -19.82
N ARG A 379 40.91 -4.20 -19.84
CA ARG A 379 41.27 -2.97 -20.57
C ARG A 379 42.62 -2.39 -20.12
N LYS A 380 42.93 -2.42 -18.81
CA LYS A 380 44.23 -1.98 -18.27
C LYS A 380 45.38 -2.94 -18.58
N LEU A 381 45.09 -4.21 -18.84
CA LEU A 381 46.05 -5.21 -19.26
C LEU A 381 46.39 -5.02 -20.76
N ASP A 382 45.37 -4.81 -21.60
CA ASP A 382 45.51 -4.47 -23.03
C ASP A 382 46.20 -3.12 -23.25
N GLU A 383 45.89 -2.11 -22.41
CA GLU A 383 46.59 -0.81 -22.40
C GLU A 383 48.02 -0.90 -21.81
N GLY A 384 48.46 -2.08 -21.38
CA GLY A 384 49.83 -2.35 -20.92
C GLY A 384 50.23 -1.64 -19.62
N ALA A 385 49.27 -1.10 -18.87
CA ALA A 385 49.50 -0.13 -17.80
C ALA A 385 49.99 -0.73 -16.46
N PHE A 386 50.58 -1.94 -16.49
CA PHE A 386 50.95 -2.68 -15.28
C PHE A 386 52.41 -2.45 -14.85
N SER A 387 52.69 -1.26 -14.32
CA SER A 387 53.95 -0.98 -13.63
C SER A 387 54.00 -1.73 -12.28
N ALA A 388 54.68 -2.87 -12.26
CA ALA A 388 54.89 -3.63 -11.02
C ALA A 388 55.63 -2.76 -9.97
N PRO A 389 55.18 -2.75 -8.69
CA PRO A 389 55.84 -1.95 -7.67
C PRO A 389 57.26 -2.47 -7.43
N LYS A 390 58.26 -1.64 -7.72
CA LYS A 390 59.67 -1.95 -7.44
C LYS A 390 59.84 -2.18 -5.94
N ALA A 391 60.15 -3.42 -5.55
CA ALA A 391 60.50 -3.76 -4.18
C ALA A 391 61.75 -2.96 -3.75
N SER A 392 61.58 -2.05 -2.80
CA SER A 392 62.66 -1.22 -2.27
C SER A 392 63.56 -2.05 -1.35
N ALA A 393 64.61 -2.63 -1.92
CA ALA A 393 65.66 -3.28 -1.16
C ALA A 393 66.54 -2.21 -0.49
N ALA A 394 66.21 -1.84 0.75
CA ALA A 394 67.00 -0.96 1.60
C ALA A 394 67.46 -1.72 2.86
N GLY A 395 68.72 -2.17 2.87
CA GLY A 395 69.32 -2.84 4.01
C GLY A 395 69.78 -1.84 5.07
N GLY A 396 69.24 -1.93 6.28
CA GLY A 396 69.71 -1.16 7.43
C GLY A 396 70.91 -1.82 8.12
N ALA A 397 72.13 -1.43 7.75
CA ALA A 397 73.29 -1.65 8.60
C ALA A 397 73.25 -0.71 9.82
N ALA A 398 73.81 -1.15 10.95
CA ALA A 398 73.78 -0.38 12.19
C ALA A 398 74.98 0.56 12.32
N GLU A 399 74.74 1.80 12.71
CA GLU A 399 75.71 2.63 13.42
C GLU A 399 75.00 3.53 14.44
N LYS A 400 75.74 4.26 15.28
CA LYS A 400 75.26 4.82 16.56
C LYS A 400 75.36 6.35 16.64
N ASP A 401 74.97 6.86 17.82
CA ASP A 401 75.46 8.09 18.46
C ASP A 401 74.99 9.41 17.78
N ASP A 402 74.69 10.51 18.47
CA ASP A 402 74.44 10.80 19.89
C ASP A 402 73.56 12.08 19.97
N ALA A 403 73.01 12.42 21.14
CA ALA A 403 72.42 13.71 21.59
C ALA A 403 71.48 14.50 20.62
N GLY A 404 70.23 14.84 20.96
CA GLY A 404 69.47 14.69 22.21
C GLY A 404 68.98 16.05 22.76
N GLU A 405 67.68 16.16 23.04
CA GLU A 405 67.11 17.33 23.73
C GLU A 405 66.01 16.91 24.74
N LYS A 406 65.70 17.79 25.70
CA LYS A 406 64.82 17.54 26.86
C LYS A 406 63.37 17.98 26.51
N ILE A 407 62.31 17.57 27.21
CA ILE A 407 61.87 17.88 28.60
C ILE A 407 60.72 16.87 28.90
N ALA A 408 60.77 16.04 29.95
CA ALA A 408 60.04 16.16 31.25
C ALA A 408 58.53 16.52 31.14
N GLU A 409 57.59 16.03 31.97
CA GLU A 409 57.50 15.00 33.04
C GLU A 409 56.02 14.48 33.01
N GLU A 410 55.57 13.37 33.62
CA GLU A 410 55.52 13.02 35.05
C GLU A 410 55.54 11.48 35.28
N ARG A 411 55.33 11.01 36.54
CA ARG A 411 55.58 9.61 36.97
C ARG A 411 54.49 9.00 37.88
N GLY A 412 54.25 7.70 37.68
CA GLY A 412 53.55 6.77 38.59
C GLY A 412 53.02 5.57 37.77
N ARG A 413 53.55 4.33 37.81
CA ARG A 413 54.16 3.47 38.85
C ARG A 413 53.14 3.06 39.94
N GLY A 414 52.68 1.80 40.00
CA GLY A 414 52.87 0.65 39.09
C GLY A 414 52.57 -0.70 39.79
N GLU A 415 52.78 -1.83 39.07
CA GLU A 415 52.99 -3.20 39.60
C GLU A 415 51.79 -3.87 40.34
N THR A 416 51.43 -5.16 40.19
CA THR A 416 51.91 -6.37 39.45
C THR A 416 50.65 -7.12 38.88
N THR A 417 50.58 -8.36 38.33
CA THR A 417 51.42 -9.59 38.36
C THR A 417 51.13 -10.54 37.16
N LYS A 418 51.62 -11.78 37.24
CA LYS A 418 51.40 -13.02 36.44
C LYS A 418 49.91 -13.30 36.10
N ALA A 419 49.49 -13.90 34.98
CA ALA A 419 50.08 -14.85 34.00
C ALA A 419 49.96 -16.36 34.33
N GLU A 420 49.23 -17.10 33.48
CA GLU A 420 49.38 -18.56 33.30
C GLU A 420 48.97 -18.99 31.88
N LYS A 421 49.48 -20.15 31.42
CA LYS A 421 49.27 -20.83 30.12
C LYS A 421 49.11 -22.33 30.43
N PRO A 422 48.32 -23.12 29.69
CA PRO A 422 48.74 -23.66 28.37
C PRO A 422 47.51 -23.87 27.43
N ALA A 423 47.51 -24.64 26.33
CA ALA A 423 48.50 -25.47 25.62
C ALA A 423 48.26 -25.33 24.08
N ALA A 424 49.01 -26.05 23.24
CA ALA A 424 48.81 -26.03 21.78
C ALA A 424 49.13 -27.37 21.09
N HIS A 425 48.47 -27.61 19.94
CA HIS A 425 48.83 -28.60 18.91
C HIS A 425 48.65 -30.10 19.31
N PRO A 426 48.56 -31.05 18.34
CA PRO A 426 48.99 -30.97 16.94
C PRO A 426 47.95 -31.26 15.84
N SER A 427 48.34 -30.91 14.62
CA SER A 427 47.82 -31.41 13.35
C SER A 427 48.45 -32.77 12.99
N GLU A 428 47.73 -33.63 12.28
CA GLU A 428 48.34 -34.71 11.50
C GLU A 428 47.67 -34.84 10.13
N SER A 429 48.42 -35.33 9.15
CA SER A 429 48.09 -35.26 7.72
C SER A 429 48.01 -36.64 7.07
N THR A 430 46.99 -36.88 6.24
CA THR A 430 46.97 -38.00 5.30
C THR A 430 46.85 -37.50 3.86
N LYS A 431 47.72 -38.02 3.00
CA LYS A 431 47.64 -37.84 1.55
C LYS A 431 46.64 -38.84 0.98
N ARG A 432 45.98 -38.47 -0.12
CA ARG A 432 45.55 -39.43 -1.13
C ARG A 432 45.56 -38.80 -2.52
N GLU A 433 45.63 -39.64 -3.54
CA GLU A 433 45.99 -39.28 -4.90
C GLU A 433 44.92 -38.48 -5.65
N ALA A 434 45.32 -37.86 -6.76
CA ALA A 434 44.43 -37.24 -7.72
C ALA A 434 43.96 -38.29 -8.74
N GLU A 435 42.65 -38.36 -8.98
CA GLU A 435 42.05 -38.99 -10.15
C GLU A 435 41.35 -37.89 -10.95
N ALA A 436 41.57 -37.89 -12.27
CA ALA A 436 40.84 -37.02 -13.20
C ALA A 436 39.54 -37.73 -13.64
N TYR A 437 38.50 -36.94 -13.88
CA TYR A 437 37.28 -37.39 -14.55
C TYR A 437 36.97 -36.43 -15.69
N ASP A 438 36.86 -36.99 -16.90
CA ASP A 438 36.46 -36.29 -18.12
C ASP A 438 34.93 -36.07 -18.16
N ASP A 439 34.51 -35.23 -19.11
CA ASP A 439 33.19 -35.13 -19.74
C ASP A 439 31.92 -35.22 -18.86
N TYR A 440 31.27 -34.07 -18.68
CA TYR A 440 29.88 -33.97 -18.23
C TYR A 440 29.01 -33.36 -19.35
N GLU A 441 28.37 -34.20 -20.15
CA GLU A 441 27.29 -33.76 -21.04
C GLU A 441 26.03 -33.39 -20.22
N PRO A 442 25.30 -32.31 -20.58
CA PRO A 442 24.06 -31.96 -19.91
C PRO A 442 22.95 -32.96 -20.26
N PRO A 443 22.09 -33.37 -19.31
CA PRO A 443 21.02 -34.32 -19.56
C PRO A 443 19.95 -33.73 -20.50
N ALA A 444 19.44 -34.56 -21.40
CA ALA A 444 18.27 -34.23 -22.21
C ALA A 444 17.01 -34.11 -21.35
N PHE A 445 16.08 -33.23 -21.76
CA PHE A 445 14.75 -33.15 -21.17
C PHE A 445 13.83 -34.20 -21.81
N ASP A 446 13.33 -35.15 -21.03
CA ASP A 446 12.19 -35.98 -21.44
C ASP A 446 10.90 -35.13 -21.42
N GLU A 447 10.20 -35.08 -22.55
CA GLU A 447 8.93 -34.37 -22.66
C GLU A 447 7.80 -35.15 -21.97
N VAL A 448 7.11 -34.52 -21.01
CA VAL A 448 5.91 -35.09 -20.39
C VAL A 448 4.72 -34.87 -21.35
N PRO A 449 4.00 -35.92 -21.77
CA PRO A 449 2.88 -35.78 -22.70
C PRO A 449 1.67 -35.06 -22.05
N PRO A 450 0.89 -34.29 -22.83
CA PRO A 450 -0.34 -33.65 -22.34
C PRO A 450 -1.44 -34.69 -22.06
N PRO A 451 -2.40 -34.39 -21.18
CA PRO A 451 -3.52 -35.29 -20.85
C PRO A 451 -4.58 -35.34 -21.97
N ASP A 452 -5.28 -36.47 -22.08
CA ASP A 452 -6.28 -36.74 -23.12
C ASP A 452 -7.57 -35.90 -22.99
N GLU A 453 -7.97 -35.22 -24.07
CA GLU A 453 -9.26 -34.51 -24.18
C GLU A 453 -10.36 -35.37 -24.85
N GLU A 454 -10.89 -36.37 -24.13
CA GLU A 454 -12.21 -36.97 -24.47
C GLU A 454 -13.30 -36.55 -23.47
N THR A 455 -13.62 -35.25 -23.42
CA THR A 455 -15.01 -34.80 -23.13
C THR A 455 -15.26 -33.36 -23.59
N THR A 456 -16.46 -33.09 -24.13
CA THR A 456 -16.95 -31.76 -24.52
C THR A 456 -16.06 -30.93 -25.47
N GLY A 457 -15.95 -31.33 -26.73
CA GLY A 457 -15.40 -30.47 -27.80
C GLY A 457 -16.40 -29.44 -28.35
N GLY A 458 -15.98 -28.54 -29.25
CA GLY A 458 -16.91 -27.58 -29.88
C GLY A 458 -16.36 -26.35 -30.60
N ASN A 459 -15.36 -26.49 -31.47
CA ASN A 459 -14.96 -25.59 -32.57
C ASN A 459 -15.26 -24.07 -32.49
N VAL A 460 -14.19 -23.26 -32.52
CA VAL A 460 -14.14 -22.11 -33.46
C VAL A 460 -12.74 -22.03 -34.08
N CYS A 461 -12.59 -22.44 -35.35
CA CYS A 461 -11.40 -22.10 -36.13
C CYS A 461 -11.56 -20.69 -36.70
N PHE A 462 -10.52 -19.87 -36.58
CA PHE A 462 -10.35 -18.66 -37.40
C PHE A 462 -9.45 -19.03 -38.58
N ASP A 463 -9.90 -18.78 -39.80
CA ASP A 463 -9.09 -18.94 -41.00
C ASP A 463 -9.23 -17.68 -41.87
N SER A 464 -8.11 -17.16 -42.39
CA SER A 464 -8.02 -15.77 -42.83
C SER A 464 -7.52 -15.61 -44.27
N ALA A 465 -8.44 -15.39 -45.23
CA ALA A 465 -8.20 -14.67 -46.47
C ALA A 465 -9.48 -14.41 -47.29
N PHE A 466 -9.93 -13.16 -47.41
CA PHE A 466 -10.41 -12.63 -48.70
C PHE A 466 -10.37 -11.09 -48.73
N GLU A 467 -10.15 -10.51 -49.91
CA GLU A 467 -9.91 -9.07 -50.10
C GLU A 467 -11.18 -8.24 -50.38
N LEU A 468 -11.01 -6.92 -50.43
CA LEU A 468 -12.07 -5.91 -50.50
C LEU A 468 -12.87 -5.91 -51.82
N LYS A 469 -14.13 -5.46 -51.72
CA LYS A 469 -14.74 -4.54 -52.69
C LYS A 469 -15.94 -3.78 -52.13
N ASP A 470 -16.06 -2.51 -52.50
CA ASP A 470 -17.23 -1.66 -52.25
C ASP A 470 -18.49 -2.17 -52.96
N THR A 471 -19.67 -1.92 -52.39
CA THR A 471 -20.72 -1.12 -53.07
C THR A 471 -21.90 -0.70 -52.17
N SER A 472 -22.12 0.62 -52.10
CA SER A 472 -23.40 1.34 -52.16
C SER A 472 -24.74 0.74 -51.65
N GLU A 473 -25.37 1.50 -50.75
CA GLU A 473 -26.80 1.91 -50.77
C GLU A 473 -27.98 0.98 -50.35
N ARG A 474 -28.75 1.52 -49.38
CA ARG A 474 -30.23 1.65 -49.30
C ARG A 474 -31.13 0.57 -48.66
N LYS A 475 -31.87 1.09 -47.66
CA LYS A 475 -33.31 0.89 -47.31
C LYS A 475 -33.78 -0.43 -46.66
N ALA A 476 -34.29 -0.29 -45.44
CA ALA A 476 -35.41 -1.10 -44.92
C ALA A 476 -36.73 -0.76 -45.67
N PRO A 477 -37.79 -1.60 -45.60
CA PRO A 477 -38.80 -1.36 -44.56
C PRO A 477 -39.64 -2.57 -44.05
N THR A 478 -40.46 -2.29 -43.02
CA THR A 478 -41.79 -2.89 -42.68
C THR A 478 -41.94 -4.36 -42.24
N VAL A 479 -42.20 -4.50 -40.92
CA VAL A 479 -43.48 -4.99 -40.32
C VAL A 479 -44.20 -6.19 -40.95
N ARG A 480 -44.35 -7.27 -40.16
CA ARG A 480 -45.66 -7.96 -39.95
C ARG A 480 -45.70 -8.89 -38.74
N SER A 481 -46.80 -8.82 -37.99
CA SER A 481 -47.33 -9.92 -37.15
C SER A 481 -48.67 -10.39 -37.75
N PRO A 482 -49.07 -11.66 -37.54
CA PRO A 482 -50.08 -12.00 -36.53
C PRO A 482 -49.74 -13.38 -35.85
N ARG A 483 -50.59 -14.10 -35.08
CA ARG A 483 -52.05 -14.03 -34.81
C ARG A 483 -52.40 -14.67 -33.44
N ARG A 484 -53.60 -14.36 -32.91
CA ARG A 484 -54.20 -14.88 -31.67
C ARG A 484 -54.61 -16.37 -31.71
N THR A 485 -54.77 -16.95 -30.53
CA THR A 485 -55.94 -17.78 -30.12
C THR A 485 -56.53 -17.25 -28.79
N ALA A 486 -57.73 -17.70 -28.42
CA ALA A 486 -58.40 -17.44 -27.11
C ALA A 486 -58.54 -18.81 -26.36
N GLU A 487 -59.21 -19.01 -25.22
CA GLU A 487 -60.53 -18.54 -24.73
C GLU A 487 -60.59 -18.28 -23.20
N THR A 488 -61.79 -18.12 -22.63
CA THR A 488 -62.07 -17.55 -21.27
C THR A 488 -63.03 -18.46 -20.44
N PRO A 489 -63.81 -17.97 -19.44
CA PRO A 489 -63.45 -17.87 -18.02
C PRO A 489 -64.41 -18.63 -17.05
N ARG A 490 -64.20 -18.53 -15.71
CA ARG A 490 -65.21 -18.48 -14.60
C ARG A 490 -64.54 -18.68 -13.21
N GLU A 491 -64.70 -17.78 -12.22
CA GLU A 491 -65.78 -17.58 -11.20
C GLU A 491 -65.60 -18.40 -9.89
N ASP A 492 -65.61 -17.70 -8.74
CA ASP A 492 -65.62 -18.26 -7.38
C ASP A 492 -67.00 -18.84 -6.98
N PRO A 493 -67.05 -19.77 -6.01
CA PRO A 493 -67.88 -19.52 -4.83
C PRO A 493 -67.26 -19.96 -3.48
N ALA A 494 -67.91 -19.57 -2.38
CA ALA A 494 -67.35 -19.61 -1.01
C ALA A 494 -67.59 -20.90 -0.19
N ALA A 495 -66.70 -21.10 0.80
CA ALA A 495 -66.86 -21.73 2.13
C ALA A 495 -67.82 -22.94 2.35
N PRO A 496 -67.31 -23.95 3.10
CA PRO A 496 -68.01 -24.45 4.29
C PRO A 496 -67.11 -24.45 5.56
N ALA A 497 -67.61 -24.95 6.70
CA ALA A 497 -67.03 -24.66 8.02
C ALA A 497 -66.92 -25.85 9.02
N ARG A 498 -66.03 -25.68 10.00
CA ARG A 498 -65.93 -26.32 11.34
C ARG A 498 -65.65 -27.84 11.47
N ALA A 499 -64.42 -28.18 11.90
CA ALA A 499 -64.08 -29.02 13.07
C ALA A 499 -62.54 -29.06 13.30
N ALA A 500 -61.96 -29.36 14.49
CA ALA A 500 -62.32 -29.03 15.87
C ALA A 500 -61.12 -29.30 16.83
N THR A 501 -60.65 -28.29 17.60
CA THR A 501 -59.80 -28.39 18.83
C THR A 501 -58.40 -29.07 18.75
N PRO A 502 -57.51 -28.94 19.77
CA PRO A 502 -57.51 -28.02 20.94
C PRO A 502 -56.27 -27.07 20.98
N ALA A 503 -56.29 -26.10 21.91
CA ALA A 503 -55.21 -25.13 22.11
C ALA A 503 -54.14 -25.58 23.14
N LYS A 504 -52.94 -24.98 23.08
CA LYS A 504 -51.91 -25.07 24.13
C LYS A 504 -51.91 -23.81 25.02
N ALA A 505 -51.64 -24.01 26.30
CA ALA A 505 -51.44 -22.97 27.32
C ALA A 505 -49.95 -22.51 27.36
N PRO A 506 -49.59 -21.43 28.10
CA PRO A 506 -48.35 -20.70 27.89
C PRO A 506 -47.11 -21.32 28.55
N VAL A 507 -45.93 -20.91 28.08
CA VAL A 507 -44.63 -21.23 28.67
C VAL A 507 -44.15 -20.08 29.56
N SER A 508 -43.79 -20.38 30.80
CA SER A 508 -43.22 -19.43 31.77
C SER A 508 -41.71 -19.26 31.58
N ALA A 509 -41.14 -18.17 32.11
CA ALA A 509 -39.71 -17.89 32.05
C ALA A 509 -38.86 -18.94 32.82
N PRO A 510 -37.65 -19.27 32.34
CA PRO A 510 -36.70 -20.12 33.06
C PRO A 510 -35.85 -19.34 34.06
N GLU A 511 -35.52 -19.99 35.18
CA GLU A 511 -34.67 -19.46 36.26
C GLU A 511 -33.17 -19.66 35.98
N LYS A 512 -32.31 -19.13 36.86
CA LYS A 512 -30.86 -19.39 36.85
C LYS A 512 -30.56 -20.84 37.30
N PRO A 513 -29.76 -21.62 36.56
CA PRO A 513 -29.13 -22.82 37.09
C PRO A 513 -27.76 -22.47 37.71
N THR A 514 -27.53 -22.87 38.96
CA THR A 514 -26.19 -22.83 39.59
C THR A 514 -25.44 -24.13 39.40
N VAL A 515 -24.19 -24.01 38.90
CA VAL A 515 -23.03 -24.89 39.09
C VAL A 515 -23.26 -26.42 39.12
N ARG A 516 -22.68 -27.11 38.13
CA ARG A 516 -22.12 -28.46 38.31
C ARG A 516 -20.75 -28.53 37.65
N ALA A 517 -19.79 -29.14 38.34
CA ALA A 517 -18.44 -29.37 37.83
C ALA A 517 -18.27 -30.84 37.46
N SER A 518 -17.79 -31.09 36.24
CA SER A 518 -17.25 -32.38 35.80
C SER A 518 -16.38 -32.11 34.56
N ALA A 519 -15.06 -32.26 34.69
CA ALA A 519 -14.14 -31.95 33.61
C ALA A 519 -14.21 -33.01 32.51
N VAL A 520 -14.63 -32.59 31.32
CA VAL A 520 -14.26 -33.19 30.04
C VAL A 520 -13.22 -32.25 29.42
N PRO A 521 -12.15 -32.75 28.76
CA PRO A 521 -11.22 -31.87 28.05
C PRO A 521 -11.96 -31.04 27.00
N GLY A 522 -12.15 -29.75 27.28
CA GLY A 522 -12.70 -28.81 26.31
C GLY A 522 -11.68 -28.57 25.19
N ASP A 523 -12.15 -28.15 24.02
CA ASP A 523 -11.26 -27.67 22.96
C ASP A 523 -10.35 -26.57 23.54
N ALA A 524 -9.03 -26.83 23.53
CA ALA A 524 -8.05 -25.92 24.09
C ALA A 524 -8.15 -24.52 23.48
N LYS A 525 -8.57 -24.39 22.21
CA LYS A 525 -8.79 -23.10 21.55
C LYS A 525 -10.02 -22.37 22.09
N ALA A 526 -11.08 -23.09 22.47
CA ALA A 526 -12.26 -22.51 23.11
C ALA A 526 -11.96 -22.07 24.56
N THR A 527 -11.13 -22.83 25.28
CA THR A 527 -10.55 -22.43 26.57
C THR A 527 -9.69 -21.18 26.42
N PHE A 528 -8.73 -21.19 25.49
CA PHE A 528 -7.80 -20.08 25.26
C PHE A 528 -8.51 -18.78 24.86
N GLY A 529 -9.50 -18.85 23.96
CA GLY A 529 -10.36 -17.72 23.64
C GLY A 529 -11.16 -17.19 24.84
N SER A 530 -11.42 -18.03 25.85
CA SER A 530 -12.05 -17.62 27.12
C SER A 530 -11.05 -17.02 28.11
N PHE A 531 -9.84 -17.56 28.17
CA PHE A 531 -8.71 -16.99 28.91
C PHE A 531 -8.38 -15.58 28.43
N LEU A 532 -8.24 -15.33 27.13
CA LEU A 532 -8.00 -13.99 26.58
C LEU A 532 -9.13 -13.00 26.94
N ARG A 533 -10.39 -13.46 26.98
CA ARG A 533 -11.54 -12.66 27.44
C ARG A 533 -11.52 -12.38 28.95
N ALA A 534 -10.95 -13.27 29.76
CA ALA A 534 -10.76 -13.07 31.20
C ALA A 534 -9.57 -12.13 31.48
N LEU A 535 -8.43 -12.33 30.82
CA LEU A 535 -7.21 -11.53 30.95
C LEU A 535 -7.49 -10.04 30.71
N ARG A 536 -8.27 -9.71 29.67
CA ARG A 536 -8.74 -8.34 29.36
C ARG A 536 -9.61 -7.70 30.46
N LYS A 537 -10.24 -8.49 31.34
CA LYS A 537 -11.03 -8.01 32.48
C LYS A 537 -10.19 -7.88 33.76
N VAL A 538 -9.26 -8.80 33.97
CA VAL A 538 -8.42 -8.89 35.18
C VAL A 538 -7.32 -7.82 35.19
N GLY A 539 -6.65 -7.59 34.05
CA GLY A 539 -5.56 -6.62 33.94
C GLY A 539 -5.80 -5.56 32.88
N ARG A 540 -5.66 -4.27 33.25
CA ARG A 540 -5.55 -3.15 32.29
C ARG A 540 -4.17 -3.08 31.59
N ASN A 541 -3.33 -4.10 31.73
CA ASN A 541 -2.00 -4.17 31.12
C ASN A 541 -2.11 -4.67 29.67
N GLY A 542 -2.30 -3.73 28.73
CA GLY A 542 -2.44 -4.03 27.31
C GLY A 542 -1.23 -4.77 26.70
N VAL A 543 -0.03 -4.56 27.26
CA VAL A 543 1.20 -5.24 26.81
C VAL A 543 1.10 -6.75 27.05
N LEU A 544 0.64 -7.17 28.24
CA LEU A 544 0.43 -8.59 28.55
C LEU A 544 -0.65 -9.21 27.66
N PHE A 545 -1.75 -8.48 27.38
CA PHE A 545 -2.78 -8.96 26.46
C PHE A 545 -2.22 -9.22 25.05
N THR A 546 -1.40 -8.31 24.51
CA THR A 546 -0.75 -8.50 23.21
C THR A 546 0.22 -9.69 23.22
N ILE A 547 1.09 -9.80 24.24
CA ILE A 547 2.03 -10.93 24.37
C ILE A 547 1.28 -12.28 24.44
N CYS A 548 0.12 -12.31 25.08
CA CYS A 548 -0.69 -13.53 25.17
C CYS A 548 -1.51 -13.87 23.91
N MET A 549 -1.60 -12.99 22.90
CA MET A 549 -2.32 -13.32 21.65
C MET A 549 -1.58 -14.33 20.78
N ASP A 550 -0.24 -14.29 20.79
CA ASP A 550 0.62 -15.10 19.92
C ASP A 550 1.12 -16.39 20.62
N LEU A 551 0.29 -16.96 21.51
CA LEU A 551 0.57 -18.20 22.25
C LEU A 551 -0.24 -19.37 21.71
N ASP A 552 0.43 -20.52 21.58
CA ASP A 552 -0.23 -21.82 21.38
C ASP A 552 -0.77 -22.34 22.72
N SER A 553 -1.81 -23.17 22.69
CA SER A 553 -2.41 -23.77 23.90
C SER A 553 -2.83 -25.21 23.70
N ALA A 554 -2.54 -26.09 24.67
CA ALA A 554 -3.05 -27.45 24.73
C ALA A 554 -3.42 -27.86 26.16
N TYR A 555 -4.12 -28.99 26.29
CA TYR A 555 -4.25 -29.71 27.56
C TYR A 555 -3.29 -30.91 27.57
N GLU A 556 -2.41 -30.95 28.56
CA GLU A 556 -1.58 -32.13 28.86
C GLU A 556 -2.10 -32.78 30.15
N GLY A 557 -2.91 -33.83 30.02
CA GLY A 557 -3.59 -34.46 31.16
C GLY A 557 -4.61 -33.51 31.79
N SER A 558 -4.35 -33.09 33.04
CA SER A 558 -5.17 -32.10 33.77
C SER A 558 -4.73 -30.65 33.57
N ALA A 559 -3.47 -30.42 33.15
CA ALA A 559 -2.87 -29.10 33.12
C ALA A 559 -3.14 -28.40 31.77
N PHE A 560 -3.39 -27.08 31.84
CA PHE A 560 -3.49 -26.23 30.66
C PHE A 560 -2.12 -25.62 30.33
N VAL A 561 -1.52 -26.00 29.21
CA VAL A 561 -0.15 -25.59 28.83
C VAL A 561 -0.19 -24.51 27.76
N LEU A 562 0.48 -23.39 28.05
CA LEU A 562 0.72 -22.29 27.11
C LEU A 562 2.12 -22.41 26.52
N TYR A 563 2.25 -22.44 25.19
CA TYR A 563 3.53 -22.57 24.50
C TYR A 563 3.91 -21.27 23.80
N THR A 564 5.21 -20.97 23.78
CA THR A 564 5.80 -19.91 22.95
C THR A 564 7.09 -20.37 22.30
N GLU A 565 7.40 -19.89 21.10
CA GLU A 565 8.70 -20.12 20.44
C GLU A 565 9.76 -19.06 20.80
N SER A 566 9.39 -18.03 21.57
CA SER A 566 10.24 -16.89 21.87
C SER A 566 10.70 -16.90 23.32
N GLU A 567 12.01 -17.05 23.54
CA GLU A 567 12.59 -17.05 24.88
C GLU A 567 12.34 -15.71 25.61
N THR A 568 12.31 -14.60 24.87
CA THR A 568 11.96 -13.27 25.40
C THR A 568 10.51 -13.21 25.89
N ILE A 569 9.58 -13.87 25.20
CA ILE A 569 8.17 -13.98 25.63
C ILE A 569 8.08 -14.90 26.86
N TYR A 570 8.73 -16.06 26.83
CA TYR A 570 8.79 -16.99 27.96
C TYR A 570 9.31 -16.31 29.24
N ARG A 571 10.45 -15.61 29.16
CA ARG A 571 11.05 -14.81 30.25
C ARG A 571 10.21 -13.59 30.66
N SER A 572 9.22 -13.19 29.86
CA SER A 572 8.25 -12.14 30.21
C SER A 572 7.03 -12.69 30.93
N LEU A 573 6.49 -13.83 30.49
CA LEU A 573 5.31 -14.49 31.06
C LEU A 573 5.59 -15.16 32.42
N THR A 574 6.82 -15.61 32.64
CA THR A 574 7.28 -16.24 33.90
C THR A 574 7.65 -15.24 35.01
N LYS A 575 7.54 -13.92 34.76
CA LYS A 575 7.65 -12.90 35.82
C LYS A 575 6.44 -12.94 36.75
N GLU A 576 6.65 -12.75 38.05
CA GLU A 576 5.60 -12.83 39.08
C GLU A 576 4.38 -11.93 38.77
N ASP A 577 4.61 -10.69 38.32
CA ASP A 577 3.55 -9.73 37.93
C ASP A 577 2.66 -10.25 36.78
N HIS A 578 3.25 -10.94 35.81
CA HIS A 578 2.52 -11.46 34.65
C HIS A 578 1.91 -12.84 34.96
N TYR A 579 2.66 -13.71 35.62
CA TYR A 579 2.22 -15.05 36.02
C TYR A 579 1.02 -14.99 36.98
N SER A 580 1.00 -14.04 37.91
CA SER A 580 -0.14 -13.83 38.82
C SER A 580 -1.39 -13.34 38.10
N LEU A 581 -1.27 -12.43 37.12
CA LEU A 581 -2.39 -11.98 36.28
C LEU A 581 -2.92 -13.10 35.36
N ILE A 582 -2.03 -13.91 34.79
CA ILE A 582 -2.39 -15.11 34.01
C ILE A 582 -3.14 -16.10 34.89
N LYS A 583 -2.63 -16.38 36.09
CA LYS A 583 -3.27 -17.26 37.07
C LYS A 583 -4.68 -16.79 37.43
N GLN A 584 -4.85 -15.50 37.79
CA GLN A 584 -6.17 -14.93 38.10
C GLN A 584 -7.15 -15.03 36.92
N ALA A 585 -6.66 -14.87 35.68
CA ALA A 585 -7.48 -15.01 34.48
C ALA A 585 -7.87 -16.47 34.16
N LEU A 586 -7.04 -17.45 34.53
CA LEU A 586 -7.31 -18.88 34.40
C LEU A 586 -8.23 -19.39 35.52
N GLU A 587 -8.02 -18.97 36.76
CA GLU A 587 -8.90 -19.25 37.90
C GLU A 587 -10.32 -18.70 37.64
N ALA A 588 -10.44 -17.52 37.02
CA ALA A 588 -11.72 -16.92 36.63
C ALA A 588 -12.49 -17.70 35.53
N ILE A 589 -11.85 -18.68 34.86
CA ILE A 589 -12.51 -19.63 33.95
C ILE A 589 -12.51 -21.08 34.48
N GLY A 590 -12.12 -21.29 35.75
CA GLY A 590 -12.16 -22.59 36.42
C GLY A 590 -10.92 -23.47 36.24
N ILE A 591 -9.79 -22.92 35.79
CA ILE A 591 -8.53 -23.64 35.60
C ILE A 591 -7.56 -23.25 36.73
N ALA A 592 -7.24 -24.22 37.60
CA ALA A 592 -6.32 -24.03 38.72
C ALA A 592 -4.89 -24.53 38.44
N ASP A 593 -4.73 -25.37 37.40
CA ASP A 593 -3.50 -26.08 37.06
C ASP A 593 -3.06 -25.68 35.64
N PHE A 594 -1.93 -24.98 35.52
CA PHE A 594 -1.43 -24.46 34.25
C PHE A 594 0.10 -24.34 34.25
N GLU A 595 0.68 -24.39 33.05
CA GLU A 595 2.12 -24.25 32.83
C GLU A 595 2.40 -23.34 31.63
N VAL A 596 3.57 -22.70 31.61
CA VAL A 596 4.08 -21.99 30.43
C VAL A 596 5.36 -22.70 30.00
N ARG A 597 5.49 -23.05 28.71
CA ARG A 597 6.66 -23.76 28.16
C ARG A 597 7.25 -23.05 26.94
N LEU A 598 8.56 -23.18 26.78
CA LEU A 598 9.29 -22.77 25.58
C LEU A 598 9.32 -23.94 24.59
N ARG A 599 8.83 -23.73 23.37
CA ARG A 599 8.85 -24.72 22.28
C ARG A 599 10.15 -24.60 21.49
N GLY A 600 11.00 -25.63 21.55
CA GLY A 600 12.30 -25.63 20.88
C GLY A 600 12.17 -25.69 19.35
N LYS A 601 12.89 -24.82 18.63
CA LYS A 601 12.79 -24.75 17.16
C LYS A 601 13.40 -25.98 16.47
N LYS A 602 12.65 -26.52 15.50
CA LYS A 602 13.05 -27.51 14.48
C LYS A 602 13.46 -28.93 14.93
N GLY A 603 13.55 -29.25 16.22
CA GLY A 603 13.84 -30.63 16.66
C GLY A 603 12.68 -31.61 16.46
N ASP A 604 11.48 -31.23 16.89
CA ASP A 604 10.38 -32.18 17.08
C ASP A 604 9.62 -32.54 15.78
N GLU A 605 9.62 -31.67 14.77
CA GLU A 605 8.90 -31.91 13.52
C GLU A 605 9.53 -33.06 12.72
N PHE A 606 10.87 -33.08 12.63
CA PHE A 606 11.63 -34.19 12.06
C PHE A 606 11.40 -35.49 12.84
N ASN A 607 11.58 -35.46 14.17
CA ASN A 607 11.39 -36.64 15.03
C ASN A 607 9.96 -37.19 14.98
N ARG A 608 8.95 -36.31 14.86
CA ARG A 608 7.55 -36.69 14.66
C ARG A 608 7.33 -37.36 13.31
N SER A 609 7.75 -36.75 12.19
CA SER A 609 7.61 -37.36 10.86
C SER A 609 8.34 -38.72 10.78
N LEU A 610 9.49 -38.85 11.42
CA LEU A 610 10.27 -40.08 11.49
C LEU A 610 9.59 -41.16 12.35
N SER A 611 8.87 -40.75 13.41
CA SER A 611 8.03 -41.65 14.22
C SER A 611 6.80 -42.12 13.45
N GLU A 612 6.08 -41.19 12.80
CA GLU A 612 4.92 -41.49 11.95
C GLU A 612 5.30 -42.35 10.72
N LEU A 613 6.54 -42.26 10.22
CA LEU A 613 7.07 -43.15 9.18
C LEU A 613 7.35 -44.57 9.71
N LYS A 614 8.00 -44.70 10.88
CA LYS A 614 8.28 -46.00 11.50
C LYS A 614 7.01 -46.74 11.91
N GLU A 615 5.98 -46.01 12.34
CA GLU A 615 4.67 -46.58 12.69
C GLU A 615 3.89 -47.07 11.45
N LYS A 616 4.04 -46.40 10.30
CA LYS A 616 3.41 -46.79 9.03
C LYS A 616 4.16 -47.89 8.27
N PHE A 617 5.47 -48.04 8.50
CA PHE A 617 6.33 -49.00 7.78
C PHE A 617 7.24 -49.80 8.73
N PRO A 618 6.68 -50.64 9.63
CA PRO A 618 7.45 -51.32 10.69
C PRO A 618 8.51 -52.30 10.17
N ASP A 619 8.29 -52.91 9.01
CA ASP A 619 9.18 -53.93 8.42
C ASP A 619 10.27 -53.34 7.49
N VAL A 620 10.31 -52.01 7.30
CA VAL A 620 11.24 -51.35 6.38
C VAL A 620 12.38 -50.69 7.15
N LYS A 621 13.63 -51.06 6.83
CA LYS A 621 14.81 -50.34 7.30
C LYS A 621 14.95 -49.00 6.57
N ILE A 622 14.48 -47.94 7.23
CA ILE A 622 14.69 -46.55 6.81
C ILE A 622 16.09 -46.12 7.25
N ASP A 623 17.03 -46.05 6.30
CA ASP A 623 18.32 -45.39 6.50
C ASP A 623 18.20 -43.87 6.28
N ILE A 624 19.01 -43.11 7.00
CA ILE A 624 18.97 -41.63 7.02
C ILE A 624 20.32 -41.10 6.53
N LYS A 625 20.31 -40.12 5.62
CA LYS A 625 21.48 -39.37 5.15
C LYS A 625 21.29 -37.88 5.39
#